data_AF-A0A8J1M314-F1
#
_entry.id   AF-A0A8J1M314-F1
#
_cell.length_a   1.000
_cell.length_b   1.000
_cell.length_c   1.000
_cell.angle_alpha   90.00
_cell.angle_beta   90.00
_cell.angle_gamma   90.00
#
_symmetry.space_group_name_H-M   'P 1'
#
loop_
_entity.id
_entity.type
_entity.pdbx_description
1 polymer ?
#
loop_
_entity_poly.entity_id
_entity_poly.type
_entity_poly.pdbx_seq_one_letter_code
_entity_poly.pdbx_strand_id
1 'polypeptide(L)'
;MGSFGRHLKQLLRQGNHTLQQVHNDMPQLMENPYKEPPKKCILCGVTVDYKNTQLLSQFISPHTGRIYGRNITGLCGRKQRAISKAIKRAHIMGFMPVTYKDPTFLQDPKICEP
;
A
#
# COMPACT_ATOMS: atom_id res chain seq x y z
N MET A 1 -35.73 -61.75 32.16
CA MET A 1 -36.03 -60.72 31.15
C MET A 1 -35.33 -59.42 31.56
N GLY A 2 -34.34 -58.93 30.80
CA GLY A 2 -33.76 -57.60 31.09
C GLY A 2 -32.27 -57.48 30.89
N SER A 3 -31.79 -57.53 29.65
CA SER A 3 -30.43 -57.03 29.35
C SER A 3 -30.23 -56.45 27.94
N PHE A 4 -31.26 -56.37 27.09
CA PHE A 4 -31.12 -55.81 25.74
C PHE A 4 -31.42 -54.30 25.65
N GLY A 5 -32.03 -53.69 26.68
CA GLY A 5 -32.44 -52.27 26.64
C GLY A 5 -31.37 -51.24 27.02
N ARG A 6 -30.23 -51.66 27.60
CA ARG A 6 -29.16 -50.74 28.05
C ARG A 6 -28.13 -50.44 26.96
N HIS A 7 -27.96 -51.33 25.99
CA HIS A 7 -26.98 -51.13 24.92
C HIS A 7 -27.45 -50.10 23.88
N LEU A 8 -28.77 -50.04 23.62
CA LEU A 8 -29.34 -49.12 22.62
C LEU A 8 -29.30 -47.64 23.07
N LYS A 9 -29.36 -47.37 24.39
CA LYS A 9 -29.25 -46.00 24.93
C LYS A 9 -27.81 -45.46 24.94
N GLN A 10 -26.81 -46.33 24.84
CA GLN A 10 -25.40 -45.93 24.73
C GLN A 10 -25.07 -45.41 23.32
N LEU A 11 -25.67 -46.01 22.29
CA LEU A 11 -25.42 -45.66 20.87
C LEU A 11 -26.07 -44.33 20.46
N LEU A 12 -27.25 -43.99 21.00
CA LEU A 12 -27.91 -42.69 20.77
C LEU A 12 -27.20 -41.52 21.48
N ARG A 13 -26.37 -41.78 22.49
CA ARG A 13 -25.54 -40.75 23.16
C ARG A 13 -24.23 -40.48 22.40
N GLN A 14 -23.70 -41.49 21.71
CA GLN A 14 -22.50 -41.36 20.86
C GLN A 14 -22.77 -40.58 19.56
N GLY A 15 -23.98 -40.66 19.00
CA GLY A 15 -24.38 -39.89 17.80
C GLY A 15 -24.51 -38.37 18.02
N ASN A 16 -24.79 -37.92 19.24
CA ASN A 16 -24.91 -36.48 19.55
C ASN A 16 -23.56 -35.79 19.77
N HIS A 17 -22.54 -36.52 20.23
CA HIS A 17 -21.21 -35.94 20.46
C HIS A 17 -20.46 -35.68 19.13
N THR A 18 -20.59 -36.57 18.16
CA THR A 18 -20.04 -36.38 16.80
C THR A 18 -20.74 -35.26 16.03
N LEU A 19 -22.07 -35.11 16.16
CA LEU A 19 -22.80 -33.99 15.55
C LEU A 19 -22.41 -32.62 16.13
N GLN A 20 -22.12 -32.54 17.44
CA GLN A 20 -21.67 -31.29 18.06
C GLN A 20 -20.23 -30.93 17.63
N GLN A 21 -19.35 -31.92 17.41
CA GLN A 21 -17.98 -31.69 16.99
C GLN A 21 -17.88 -31.13 15.55
N VAL A 22 -18.73 -31.60 14.63
CA VAL A 22 -18.76 -31.10 13.25
C VAL A 22 -19.10 -29.61 13.18
N HIS A 23 -19.84 -29.06 14.14
CA HIS A 23 -20.22 -27.64 14.12
C HIS A 23 -19.11 -26.68 14.59
N ASN A 24 -18.16 -27.16 15.40
CA ASN A 24 -17.15 -26.30 16.05
C ASN A 24 -15.88 -26.10 15.19
N ASP A 25 -15.59 -27.02 14.29
CA ASP A 25 -14.44 -26.93 13.35
C ASP A 25 -14.83 -26.30 12.00
N MET A 26 -16.08 -25.86 11.86
CA MET A 26 -16.51 -25.15 10.65
C MET A 26 -15.85 -23.77 10.58
N PRO A 27 -15.36 -23.36 9.40
CA PRO A 27 -14.78 -22.04 9.23
C PRO A 27 -15.86 -20.98 9.50
N GLN A 28 -15.56 -20.09 10.45
CA GLN A 28 -16.39 -18.93 10.71
C GLN A 28 -16.12 -17.87 9.64
N LEU A 29 -17.18 -17.24 9.12
CA LEU A 29 -17.04 -16.10 8.22
C LEU A 29 -16.56 -14.89 9.03
N MET A 30 -15.29 -14.52 8.87
CA MET A 30 -14.66 -13.35 9.49
C MET A 30 -13.85 -12.57 8.44
N GLU A 31 -13.58 -11.28 8.70
CA GLU A 31 -12.61 -10.54 7.88
C GLU A 31 -11.21 -11.12 8.10
N ASN A 32 -10.39 -11.20 7.04
CA ASN A 32 -9.08 -11.84 7.09
C ASN A 32 -8.19 -11.21 8.18
N PRO A 33 -7.88 -11.91 9.28
CA PRO A 33 -7.08 -11.38 10.40
C PRO A 33 -5.61 -11.15 10.01
N TYR A 34 -5.14 -11.86 8.98
CA TYR A 34 -3.77 -11.80 8.46
C TYR A 34 -3.64 -10.84 7.27
N LYS A 35 -4.66 -10.01 7.01
CA LYS A 35 -4.64 -9.03 5.93
C LYS A 35 -3.62 -7.93 6.24
N GLU A 36 -2.54 -7.91 5.48
CA GLU A 36 -1.54 -6.85 5.58
C GLU A 36 -2.13 -5.48 5.21
N PRO A 37 -1.68 -4.40 5.88
CA PRO A 37 -2.10 -3.06 5.52
C PRO A 37 -1.66 -2.72 4.09
N PRO A 38 -2.45 -1.92 3.35
CA PRO A 38 -2.11 -1.57 1.98
C PRO A 38 -0.79 -0.79 1.93
N LYS A 39 0.08 -1.17 0.99
CA LYS A 39 1.35 -0.48 0.74
C LYS A 39 1.10 0.99 0.38
N LYS A 40 1.85 1.89 1.01
CA LYS A 40 1.80 3.34 0.77
C LYS A 40 3.02 3.77 -0.06
N CYS A 41 2.86 4.78 -0.91
CA CYS A 41 4.01 5.40 -1.56
C CYS A 41 4.75 6.32 -0.60
N ILE A 42 5.99 6.66 -0.93
CA ILE A 42 6.89 7.51 -0.14
C ILE A 42 6.32 8.88 0.25
N LEU A 43 5.38 9.45 -0.54
CA LEU A 43 4.77 10.75 -0.26
C LEU A 43 3.34 10.65 0.32
N CYS A 44 2.87 9.46 0.68
CA CYS A 44 1.57 9.33 1.33
C CYS A 44 1.58 10.01 2.70
N GLY A 45 0.68 11.00 2.90
CA GLY A 45 0.63 11.81 4.13
C GLY A 45 1.48 13.08 4.10
N VAL A 46 2.41 13.23 3.14
CA VAL A 46 3.29 14.41 3.03
C VAL A 46 2.65 15.49 2.17
N THR A 47 2.61 16.75 2.61
CA THR A 47 2.13 17.88 1.80
C THR A 47 3.16 18.25 0.73
N VAL A 48 2.70 18.50 -0.50
CA VAL A 48 3.58 18.82 -1.64
C VAL A 48 3.37 20.27 -2.00
N ASP A 49 4.41 21.09 -1.81
CA ASP A 49 4.42 22.51 -2.13
C ASP A 49 5.38 22.81 -3.29
N TYR A 50 4.98 23.76 -4.14
CA TYR A 50 5.81 24.21 -5.28
C TYR A 50 7.07 24.98 -4.86
N LYS A 51 7.12 25.43 -3.60
CA LYS A 51 8.26 26.15 -3.01
C LYS A 51 9.39 25.22 -2.57
N ASN A 52 9.10 23.94 -2.34
CA ASN A 52 10.10 22.97 -1.91
C ASN A 52 10.82 22.39 -3.14
N THR A 53 11.74 23.17 -3.70
CA THR A 53 12.49 22.83 -4.91
C THR A 53 13.36 21.58 -4.72
N GLN A 54 13.93 21.39 -3.52
CA GLN A 54 14.71 20.20 -3.18
C GLN A 54 13.91 18.92 -3.39
N LEU A 55 12.71 18.83 -2.80
CA LEU A 55 11.83 17.67 -2.96
C LEU A 55 11.42 17.46 -4.43
N LEU A 56 11.05 18.54 -5.14
CA LEU A 56 10.61 18.46 -6.53
C LEU A 56 11.75 18.02 -7.47
N SER A 57 12.98 18.43 -7.17
CA SER A 57 14.17 18.11 -7.95
C SER A 57 14.51 16.60 -7.96
N GLN A 58 13.99 15.84 -7.00
CA GLN A 58 14.19 14.39 -6.91
C GLN A 58 13.30 13.61 -7.89
N PHE A 59 12.25 14.23 -8.44
CA PHE A 59 11.31 13.62 -9.39
C PHE A 59 11.54 14.05 -10.85
N ILE A 60 12.66 14.72 -11.14
CA ILE A 60 13.06 15.13 -12.49
C ILE A 60 14.39 14.49 -12.90
N SER A 61 14.56 14.32 -14.20
CA SER A 61 15.83 13.88 -14.78
C SER A 61 16.93 14.94 -14.59
N PRO A 62 18.12 14.55 -14.09
CA PRO A 62 19.19 15.50 -13.80
C PRO A 62 19.65 16.27 -15.04
N HIS A 63 19.72 15.60 -16.19
CA HIS A 63 20.27 16.15 -17.43
C HIS A 63 19.22 16.77 -18.36
N THR A 64 17.95 16.36 -18.26
CA THR A 64 16.91 16.77 -19.22
C THR A 64 15.77 17.57 -18.61
N GLY A 65 15.68 17.65 -17.28
CA GLY A 65 14.56 18.30 -16.57
C GLY A 65 13.20 17.60 -16.78
N ARG A 66 13.17 16.46 -17.47
CA ARG A 66 11.95 15.68 -17.71
C ARG A 66 11.41 15.12 -16.39
N ILE A 67 10.12 15.29 -16.16
CA ILE A 67 9.43 14.73 -14.98
C ILE A 67 9.30 13.21 -15.15
N TYR A 68 9.74 12.44 -14.16
CA TYR A 68 9.64 10.98 -14.20
C TYR A 68 8.19 10.48 -14.14
N GLY A 69 7.94 9.38 -14.83
CA GLY A 69 6.64 8.71 -14.85
C GLY A 69 6.32 7.95 -13.55
N ARG A 70 5.10 7.46 -13.43
CA ARG A 70 4.66 6.69 -12.25
C ARG A 70 5.39 5.34 -12.10
N ASN A 71 5.80 4.74 -13.21
CA ASN A 71 6.57 3.49 -13.26
C ASN A 71 7.94 3.63 -12.58
N ILE A 72 8.57 4.81 -12.66
CA ILE A 72 9.88 5.09 -12.06
C ILE A 72 9.70 5.61 -10.62
N THR A 73 8.83 6.60 -10.43
CA THR A 73 8.66 7.28 -9.13
C THR A 73 7.97 6.44 -8.07
N GLY A 74 7.22 5.40 -8.44
CA GLY A 74 6.46 4.56 -7.51
C GLY A 74 5.34 5.28 -6.75
N LEU A 75 4.97 6.50 -7.14
CA LEU A 75 3.98 7.31 -6.44
C LEU A 75 2.54 6.84 -6.68
N CYS A 76 1.66 7.11 -5.73
CA CYS A 76 0.23 6.97 -5.95
C CYS A 76 -0.26 8.05 -6.94
N GLY A 77 -1.31 7.75 -7.73
CA GLY A 77 -1.75 8.66 -8.80
C GLY A 77 -2.11 10.08 -8.31
N ARG A 78 -2.61 10.20 -7.08
CA ARG A 78 -2.90 11.50 -6.45
C ARG A 78 -1.62 12.32 -6.21
N LYS A 79 -0.57 11.68 -5.67
CA LYS A 79 0.72 12.35 -5.39
C LYS A 79 1.50 12.64 -6.66
N GLN A 80 1.47 11.75 -7.65
CA GLN A 80 2.08 12.01 -8.96
C GLN A 80 1.49 13.28 -9.61
N ARG A 81 0.16 13.42 -9.62
CA ARG A 81 -0.51 14.62 -10.14
C ARG A 81 -0.14 15.87 -9.35
N ALA A 82 -0.04 15.77 -8.02
CA ALA A 82 0.37 16.88 -7.16
C ALA A 82 1.80 17.33 -7.47
N ILE A 83 2.75 16.39 -7.58
CA ILE A 83 4.14 16.66 -7.95
C ILE A 83 4.23 17.30 -9.33
N SER A 84 3.56 16.75 -10.35
CA SER A 84 3.58 17.33 -11.69
C SER A 84 3.02 18.76 -11.73
N LYS A 85 1.95 19.04 -10.96
CA LYS A 85 1.40 20.40 -10.85
C LYS A 85 2.36 21.34 -10.11
N ALA A 86 2.96 20.88 -9.02
CA ALA A 86 3.91 21.65 -8.22
C ALA A 86 5.17 22.00 -9.03
N ILE A 87 5.74 21.04 -9.78
CA ILE A 87 6.88 21.26 -10.68
C ILE A 87 6.54 22.31 -11.75
N LYS A 88 5.41 22.15 -12.45
CA LYS A 88 4.99 23.12 -13.48
C LYS A 88 4.79 24.52 -12.90
N ARG A 89 4.23 24.61 -11.69
CA ARG A 89 4.07 25.89 -10.98
C ARG A 89 5.42 26.48 -10.57
N ALA A 90 6.34 25.68 -10.06
CA ALA A 90 7.69 26.11 -9.70
C ALA A 90 8.45 26.64 -10.92
N HIS A 91 8.31 25.99 -12.08
CA HIS A 91 8.89 26.44 -13.35
C HIS A 91 8.36 27.82 -13.77
N ILE A 92 7.04 28.00 -13.80
CA ILE A 92 6.42 29.27 -14.22
C ILE A 92 6.77 30.42 -13.26
N MET A 93 6.86 30.12 -11.97
CA MET A 93 7.18 31.10 -10.93
C MET A 93 8.69 31.37 -10.78
N GLY A 94 9.55 30.66 -11.53
CA GLY A 94 11.00 30.86 -11.48
C GLY A 94 11.71 30.25 -10.27
N PHE A 95 11.07 29.33 -9.53
CA PHE A 95 11.70 28.64 -8.40
C PHE A 95 12.60 27.48 -8.85
N MET A 96 12.36 26.87 -10.01
CA MET A 96 13.11 25.69 -10.46
C MET A 96 13.37 25.73 -11.99
N PRO A 97 14.58 25.36 -12.45
CA PRO A 97 14.91 25.29 -13.88
C PRO A 97 14.13 24.20 -14.62
N VAL A 98 13.81 24.47 -15.89
CA VAL A 98 12.99 23.56 -16.74
C VAL A 98 13.84 22.52 -17.46
N THR A 99 15.05 22.90 -17.90
CA THR A 99 15.87 22.12 -18.84
C THR A 99 16.89 21.20 -18.16
N TYR A 100 17.26 21.51 -16.92
CA TYR A 100 18.23 20.74 -16.13
C TYR A 100 17.85 20.79 -14.65
N LYS A 101 18.39 19.86 -13.86
CA LYS A 101 18.29 19.91 -12.39
C LYS A 101 19.34 20.84 -11.82
N ASP A 102 18.97 21.64 -10.82
CA ASP A 102 19.91 22.52 -10.11
C ASP A 102 21.11 21.71 -9.57
N PRO A 103 22.37 22.12 -9.87
CA PRO A 103 23.58 21.45 -9.39
C PRO A 103 23.63 21.26 -7.87
N THR A 104 23.01 22.17 -7.11
CA THR A 104 22.96 22.13 -5.63
C THR A 104 22.30 20.85 -5.11
N PHE A 105 21.31 20.32 -5.85
CA PHE A 105 20.54 19.15 -5.44
C PHE A 105 21.04 17.85 -6.10
N LEU A 106 22.18 17.87 -6.79
CA LEU A 106 22.65 16.69 -7.54
C LEU A 106 23.13 15.56 -6.63
N GLN A 107 23.58 15.90 -5.42
CA GLN A 107 24.08 14.97 -4.41
C GLN A 107 22.99 14.40 -3.49
N ASP A 108 21.73 14.83 -3.65
CA ASP A 108 20.59 14.30 -2.89
C ASP A 108 20.41 12.78 -3.13
N PRO A 109 19.89 12.04 -2.14
CA PRO A 109 19.60 10.63 -2.31
C PRO A 109 18.63 10.41 -3.48
N LYS A 110 19.01 9.50 -4.37
CA LYS A 110 18.21 9.19 -5.57
C LYS A 110 17.02 8.32 -5.18
N ILE A 111 15.83 8.88 -5.30
CA ILE A 111 14.57 8.15 -5.09
C ILE A 111 14.13 7.41 -6.35
N CYS A 112 14.42 8.01 -7.50
CA CYS A 112 14.00 7.52 -8.81
C CYS A 112 15.23 6.97 -9.53
N GLU A 113 15.27 5.66 -9.72
CA GLU A 113 16.22 5.00 -10.61
C GLU A 113 15.47 4.69 -11.92
N PRO A 114 15.77 5.42 -13.01
CA PRO A 114 15.11 5.19 -14.30
C PRO A 114 15.49 3.87 -14.96
#